data_AF-A0A1C6CZX6-F1
#
_entry.id   AF-A0A1C6CZX6-F1
#
_cell.length_a   1.000
_cell.length_b   1.000
_cell.length_c   1.000
_cell.angle_alpha   90.00
_cell.angle_beta   90.00
_cell.angle_gamma   90.00
#
_symmetry.space_group_name_H-M   'P 1'
#
loop_
_entity.id
_entity.type
_entity.pdbx_description
1 polymer ?
#
loop_
_entity_poly.entity_id
_entity_poly.type
_entity_poly.pdbx_seq_one_letter_code
_entity_poly.pdbx_strand_id
1 'polypeptide(L)'
;MAKFYFTYGTDGQPFFGGWTEVDAPDRRSACSAFRAYHPDKTEGLLNCSSVYDEEHFKLTEMYRESNFGFRCHEIITLRREAATN
;
A
#
# COMPACT_ATOMS: atom_id res chain seq x y z
N MET A 1 1.16 2.53 14.84
CA MET A 1 0.93 1.54 13.77
C MET A 1 2.05 1.69 12.76
N ALA A 2 2.47 0.60 12.14
CA ALA A 2 3.46 0.68 11.06
C ALA A 2 2.75 1.09 9.77
N LYS A 3 3.49 1.78 8.89
CA LYS A 3 3.01 2.17 7.57
C LYS A 3 3.70 1.35 6.50
N PHE A 4 2.91 0.85 5.55
CA PHE A 4 3.37 0.08 4.41
C PHE A 4 2.93 0.77 3.12
N TYR A 5 3.76 0.66 2.10
CA TYR A 5 3.60 1.38 0.83
C TYR A 5 3.51 0.38 -0.30
N PHE A 6 2.39 0.39 -1.02
CA PHE A 6 2.10 -0.48 -2.16
C PHE A 6 2.19 0.34 -3.43
N THR A 7 3.32 0.25 -4.14
CA THR A 7 3.61 1.10 -5.30
C THR A 7 3.00 0.55 -6.57
N TYR A 8 2.82 1.41 -7.58
CA TYR A 8 2.23 1.04 -8.85
C TYR A 8 3.17 1.28 -10.03
N GLY A 9 3.04 0.45 -11.06
CA GLY A 9 3.66 0.67 -12.35
C GLY A 9 2.77 1.53 -13.22
N THR A 10 2.84 1.29 -14.53
CA THR A 10 2.10 2.06 -15.54
C THR A 10 0.98 1.29 -16.20
N ASP A 11 0.78 0.01 -15.86
CA ASP A 11 -0.29 -0.80 -16.46
C ASP A 11 -0.74 -1.94 -15.53
N GLY A 12 -2.04 -2.21 -15.56
CA GLY A 12 -2.65 -3.35 -14.88
C GLY A 12 -2.78 -3.25 -13.37
N GLN A 13 -2.23 -2.25 -12.67
CA GLN A 13 -2.49 -2.02 -11.24
C GLN A 13 -3.74 -1.14 -11.02
N PRO A 14 -4.26 -0.99 -9.77
CA PRO A 14 -5.43 -0.18 -9.47
C PRO A 14 -5.29 1.30 -9.87
N PHE A 15 -4.07 1.83 -9.81
CA PHE A 15 -3.74 3.19 -10.22
C PHE A 15 -2.52 3.20 -11.14
N PHE A 16 -2.39 4.27 -11.94
CA PHE A 16 -1.20 4.56 -12.72
C PHE A 16 -0.21 5.35 -11.85
N GLY A 17 1.00 4.81 -11.65
CA GLY A 17 2.01 5.41 -10.79
C GLY A 17 1.56 5.61 -9.35
N GLY A 18 2.37 6.27 -8.52
CA GLY A 18 2.03 6.53 -7.12
C GLY A 18 2.04 5.27 -6.25
N TRP A 19 1.31 5.34 -5.14
CA TRP A 19 1.17 4.23 -4.18
C TRP A 19 -0.09 4.34 -3.32
N THR A 20 -0.44 3.24 -2.68
CA THR A 20 -1.37 3.19 -1.55
C THR A 20 -0.60 3.06 -0.24
N GLU A 21 -0.99 3.83 0.75
CA GLU A 21 -0.49 3.70 2.11
C GLU A 21 -1.42 2.78 2.91
N VAL A 22 -0.85 1.83 3.64
CA VAL A 22 -1.61 0.95 4.52
C VAL A 22 -1.05 1.03 5.93
N ASP A 23 -1.87 1.53 6.85
CA ASP A 23 -1.55 1.53 8.28
C ASP A 23 -2.01 0.20 8.89
N ALA A 24 -1.04 -0.59 9.36
CA ALA A 24 -1.28 -1.92 9.89
C ALA A 24 -0.27 -2.28 11.00
N PRO A 25 -0.57 -3.28 11.85
CA PRO A 25 0.39 -3.74 12.86
C PRO A 25 1.62 -4.43 12.24
N ASP A 26 1.48 -5.08 11.09
CA ASP A 26 2.53 -5.84 10.42
C ASP A 26 2.25 -5.98 8.91
N ARG A 27 3.27 -6.42 8.16
CA ARG A 27 3.20 -6.55 6.70
C ARG A 27 2.13 -7.54 6.24
N ARG A 28 1.88 -8.64 6.96
CA ARG A 28 0.85 -9.61 6.58
C ARG A 28 -0.53 -8.98 6.71
N SER A 29 -0.78 -8.29 7.82
CA SER A 29 -2.01 -7.52 8.05
C SER A 29 -2.20 -6.44 6.98
N ALA A 30 -1.12 -5.74 6.59
CA ALA A 30 -1.16 -4.76 5.51
C ALA A 30 -1.55 -5.38 4.16
N CYS A 31 -0.92 -6.50 3.78
CA CYS A 31 -1.25 -7.20 2.54
C CYS A 31 -2.71 -7.68 2.52
N SER A 32 -3.21 -8.22 3.63
CA SER A 32 -4.61 -8.63 3.74
C SER A 32 -5.57 -7.44 3.62
N ALA A 33 -5.24 -6.30 4.24
CA ALA A 33 -6.04 -5.08 4.14
C ALA A 33 -6.07 -4.57 2.69
N PHE A 34 -4.91 -4.50 2.04
CA PHE A 34 -4.79 -4.08 0.66
C PHE A 34 -5.62 -4.95 -0.27
N ARG A 35 -5.54 -6.28 -0.13
CA ARG A 35 -6.33 -7.24 -0.92
C ARG A 35 -7.83 -7.09 -0.79
N ALA A 36 -8.31 -6.62 0.35
CA ALA A 36 -9.75 -6.42 0.57
C ALA A 36 -10.33 -5.35 -0.36
N TYR A 37 -9.51 -4.37 -0.77
CA TYR A 37 -9.91 -3.27 -1.67
C TYR A 37 -9.35 -3.44 -3.09
N HIS A 38 -8.20 -4.08 -3.22
CA HIS A 38 -7.51 -4.36 -4.49
C HIS A 38 -7.23 -5.86 -4.63
N PRO A 39 -8.24 -6.66 -5.03
CA PRO A 39 -8.10 -8.10 -5.16
C PRO A 39 -6.98 -8.50 -6.11
N ASP A 40 -6.37 -9.65 -5.84
CA ASP A 40 -5.35 -10.26 -6.67
C ASP A 40 -5.92 -10.49 -8.10
N LYS A 41 -5.21 -10.00 -9.13
CA LYS A 41 -5.53 -10.31 -10.54
C LYS A 41 -5.05 -11.70 -10.95
N THR A 42 -3.93 -12.11 -10.36
CA THR A 42 -3.35 -13.44 -10.48
C THR A 42 -3.27 -14.01 -9.07
N GLU A 43 -3.81 -15.20 -8.86
CA GLU A 43 -3.92 -15.80 -7.52
C GLU A 43 -2.59 -15.78 -6.75
N GLY A 44 -2.62 -15.22 -5.54
CA GLY A 44 -1.45 -15.11 -4.67
C GLY A 44 -0.55 -13.91 -4.95
N LEU A 45 -0.76 -13.18 -6.06
CA LEU A 45 -0.01 -11.98 -6.42
C LEU A 45 -0.82 -10.71 -6.12
N LEU A 46 -0.28 -9.91 -5.20
CA LEU A 46 -0.83 -8.60 -4.89
C LEU A 46 -0.90 -7.74 -6.14
N ASN A 47 -2.00 -7.00 -6.28
CA ASN A 47 -2.22 -6.09 -7.39
C ASN A 47 -1.43 -4.76 -7.20
N CYS A 48 -0.11 -4.86 -7.08
CA CYS A 48 0.83 -3.75 -6.94
C CYS A 48 2.19 -4.12 -7.55
N SER A 49 3.05 -3.14 -7.82
CA SER A 49 4.41 -3.36 -8.32
C SER A 49 5.36 -3.83 -7.23
N SER A 50 5.34 -3.20 -6.05
CA SER A 50 6.23 -3.54 -4.93
C SER A 50 5.64 -3.10 -3.60
N VAL A 51 6.09 -3.74 -2.53
CA VAL A 51 5.66 -3.44 -1.16
C VAL A 51 6.87 -3.08 -0.32
N TYR A 52 6.80 -1.94 0.35
CA TYR A 52 7.85 -1.42 1.24
C TYR A 52 7.29 -1.17 2.63
N ASP A 53 8.11 -1.34 3.66
CA ASP A 53 7.86 -0.64 4.93
C ASP A 53 8.31 0.82 4.80
N GLU A 54 7.97 1.63 5.82
CA GLU A 54 8.27 3.05 5.81
C GLU A 54 9.76 3.39 5.74
N GLU A 55 10.61 2.63 6.42
CA GLU A 55 12.06 2.87 6.43
C GLU A 55 12.63 2.69 5.03
N HIS A 56 12.33 1.58 4.38
CA HIS A 56 12.82 1.30 3.04
C HIS A 56 12.18 2.22 1.99
N PHE A 57 10.90 2.57 2.14
CA PHE A 57 10.23 3.43 1.17
C PHE A 57 10.84 4.84 1.15
N LYS A 58 11.18 5.40 2.32
CA LYS A 58 11.80 6.72 2.46
C LYS A 58 13.15 6.85 1.77
N LEU A 59 13.84 5.73 1.51
CA LEU A 59 15.11 5.70 0.79
C LEU A 59 14.93 5.78 -0.74
N THR A 60 13.73 5.56 -1.25
CA THR A 60 13.45 5.53 -2.70
C THR A 60 13.30 6.94 -3.29
N GLU A 61 13.56 7.08 -4.59
CA GLU A 61 13.23 8.31 -5.33
C GLU A 61 11.71 8.54 -5.42
N MET A 62 10.91 7.48 -5.36
CA MET A 62 9.45 7.58 -5.35
C MET A 62 8.94 8.41 -4.18
N TYR A 63 9.53 8.23 -2.99
CA TYR A 63 9.18 9.02 -1.81
C TYR A 63 9.61 10.48 -1.95
N ARG A 64 10.84 10.72 -2.43
CA ARG A 64 11.41 12.07 -2.56
C ARG A 64 10.72 12.90 -3.64
N GLU A 65 10.55 12.34 -4.83
CA GLU A 65 10.11 13.07 -6.02
C GLU A 65 8.65 12.77 -6.36
N SER A 66 8.38 11.54 -6.81
CA SER A 66 7.07 10.94 -7.10
C SER A 66 7.30 9.59 -7.77
N ASN A 67 6.26 8.79 -7.95
CA ASN A 67 6.29 7.59 -8.77
C ASN A 67 5.47 7.81 -10.04
N PHE A 68 6.15 7.97 -11.19
CA PHE A 68 5.55 8.35 -12.48
C PHE A 68 4.71 9.65 -12.44
N GLY A 69 5.09 10.63 -11.62
CA GLY A 69 4.36 11.90 -11.46
C GLY A 69 3.22 11.85 -10.44
N PHE A 70 2.97 10.69 -9.83
CA PHE A 70 1.92 10.50 -8.82
C PHE A 70 2.51 10.17 -7.46
N ARG A 71 1.76 10.46 -6.39
CA ARG A 71 2.13 10.18 -5.01
C ARG A 71 1.10 9.22 -4.37
N CYS A 72 0.75 9.45 -3.11
CA CYS A 72 -0.27 8.69 -2.41
C CYS A 72 -1.64 8.89 -3.08
N HIS A 73 -2.25 7.79 -3.56
CA HIS A 73 -3.61 7.81 -4.12
C HIS A 73 -4.67 7.62 -3.04
N GLU A 74 -4.36 6.83 -2.02
CA GLU A 74 -5.28 6.52 -0.93
C GLU A 74 -4.54 6.02 0.32
N ILE A 75 -5.26 5.99 1.44
CA ILE A 75 -4.79 5.46 2.71
C ILE A 75 -5.82 4.44 3.23
N ILE A 76 -5.37 3.22 3.52
CA ILE A 76 -6.16 2.17 4.14
C ILE A 76 -5.69 2.02 5.59
N THR A 77 -6.56 2.35 6.54
CA THR A 77 -6.24 2.23 7.98
C THR A 77 -7.07 1.12 8.62
N LEU A 78 -6.41 0.11 9.18
CA LEU A 78 -7.06 -0.91 10.00
C LEU A 78 -7.08 -0.49 11.47
N ARG A 79 -8.27 -0.21 12.01
CA ARG A 79 -8.44 0.12 13.43
C ARG A 79 -9.32 -0.91 14.12
N ARG A 80 -8.87 -1.37 15.30
CA ARG A 80 -9.67 -2.19 16.21
C ARG A 80 -9.81 -1.43 17.52
N GLU A 81 -11.04 -1.22 17.94
CA GLU A 81 -11.37 -0.53 19.19
C GLU A 81 -12.21 -1.45 20.07
N ALA A 82 -12.07 -1.32 21.39
CA ALA A 82 -12.99 -1.96 22.31
C ALA A 82 -14.33 -1.22 22.24
N ALA A 83 -15.43 -1.96 22.10
CA ALA A 83 -16.75 -1.36 22.25
C ALA A 83 -16.93 -0.92 23.70
N THR A 84 -17.13 0.38 23.91
CA THR A 84 -17.61 0.91 25.19
C THR A 84 -19.12 0.79 25.21
N ASN A 85 -19.64 -0.11 26.05
CA ASN A 85 -21.07 -0.16 26.39
C ASN A 85 -21.41 0.95 27.39
#